data_AF-A0A7W8HAK1-F1
#
_entry.id   AF-A0A7W8HAK1-F1
#
_cell.length_a   1.000
_cell.length_b   1.000
_cell.length_c   1.000
_cell.angle_alpha   90.00
_cell.angle_beta   90.00
_cell.angle_gamma   90.00
#
_symmetry.space_group_name_H-M   'P 1'
#
loop_
_entity.id
_entity.type
_entity.pdbx_description
1 polymer ?
#
loop_
_entity_poly.entity_id
_entity_poly.type
_entity_poly.pdbx_seq_one_letter_code
_entity_poly.pdbx_strand_id
1 'polypeptide(L)'
;MNVVECIEMLRNEKNMSWYKLAQKSGISQSTLSNLINRGNSPSIDTLGKICNGLGISLSEFFAIMEGLSISRLDECNDLIRMYMLLGIKEKEYLHQTIRLLIIHSQS
;
A
#
# COMPACT_ATOMS: atom_id res chain seq x y z
N MET A 1 2.40 -7.21 10.12
CA MET A 1 2.44 -7.94 8.85
C MET A 1 3.71 -7.55 8.11
N ASN A 2 4.52 -8.51 7.67
CA ASN A 2 5.68 -8.27 6.82
C ASN A 2 5.32 -8.36 5.33
N VAL A 3 6.27 -8.04 4.44
CA VAL A 3 6.04 -8.03 2.98
C VAL A 3 5.60 -9.40 2.46
N VAL A 4 6.22 -10.49 2.91
CA VAL A 4 5.92 -11.85 2.45
C VAL A 4 4.53 -12.29 2.93
N GLU A 5 4.20 -12.02 4.20
CA GLU A 5 2.87 -12.28 4.77
C GLU A 5 1.77 -11.54 4.00
N CYS A 6 2.00 -10.28 3.62
CA CYS A 6 1.05 -9.50 2.84
C CYS A 6 0.86 -10.08 1.43
N ILE A 7 1.96 -10.44 0.75
CA ILE A 7 1.90 -11.09 -0.57
C ILE A 7 1.14 -12.42 -0.47
N GLU A 8 1.37 -13.21 0.58
CA GLU A 8 0.67 -14.47 0.81
C GLU A 8 -0.83 -14.27 0.99
N MET A 9 -1.24 -13.31 1.83
CA MET A 9 -2.64 -12.95 2.06
C MET A 9 -3.31 -12.56 0.73
N LEU A 10 -2.74 -11.61 -0.01
CA LEU A 10 -3.30 -11.11 -1.29
C LEU A 10 -3.38 -12.21 -2.37
N ARG A 11 -2.38 -13.08 -2.41
CA ARG A 11 -2.36 -14.24 -3.31
C ARG A 11 -3.50 -15.20 -2.99
N ASN A 12 -3.72 -15.49 -1.70
CA ASN A 12 -4.74 -16.41 -1.22
C ASN A 12 -6.15 -15.87 -1.47
N GLU A 13 -6.40 -14.58 -1.24
CA GLU A 13 -7.67 -13.91 -1.59
C GLU A 13 -8.04 -14.08 -3.06
N LYS A 14 -7.03 -14.13 -3.93
CA LYS A 14 -7.19 -14.31 -5.38
C LYS A 14 -7.10 -15.77 -5.83
N ASN A 15 -7.10 -16.73 -4.90
CA ASN A 15 -7.00 -18.17 -5.16
C ASN A 15 -5.83 -18.52 -6.10
N MET A 16 -4.70 -17.83 -5.97
CA MET A 16 -3.52 -18.09 -6.79
C MET A 16 -2.54 -18.99 -6.05
N SER A 17 -1.89 -19.93 -6.72
CA SER A 17 -0.71 -20.61 -6.16
C SER A 17 0.53 -19.70 -6.26
N TRP A 18 1.56 -19.98 -5.46
CA TRP A 18 2.86 -19.31 -5.58
C TRP A 18 3.42 -19.41 -7.01
N TYR A 19 3.26 -20.58 -7.62
CA TYR A 19 3.62 -20.80 -9.02
C TYR A 19 2.89 -19.86 -9.98
N LYS A 20 1.56 -19.75 -9.83
CA LYS A 20 0.72 -18.87 -10.67
C LYS A 20 1.09 -17.40 -10.47
N LEU A 21 1.40 -16.99 -9.25
CA LEU A 21 1.86 -15.63 -8.96
C LEU A 21 3.20 -15.33 -9.65
N ALA A 22 4.19 -16.22 -9.56
CA ALA A 22 5.47 -16.05 -10.24
C ALA A 22 5.30 -15.88 -11.75
N GLN A 23 4.47 -16.73 -12.37
CA GLN A 23 4.17 -16.65 -13.81
C GLN A 23 3.55 -15.30 -14.17
N LYS A 24 2.52 -14.85 -13.43
CA LYS A 24 1.86 -13.56 -13.67
C LYS A 24 2.76 -12.35 -13.42
N SER A 25 3.69 -12.47 -12.49
CA SER A 25 4.62 -11.40 -12.11
C SER A 25 5.85 -11.35 -13.03
N GLY A 26 6.05 -12.33 -13.90
CA GLY A 26 7.25 -12.42 -14.75
C GLY A 26 8.54 -12.63 -13.96
N ILE A 27 8.47 -13.27 -12.78
CA ILE A 27 9.64 -13.57 -11.94
C ILE A 27 9.94 -15.07 -11.95
N SER A 28 11.21 -15.42 -11.78
CA SER A 28 11.62 -16.82 -11.71
C SER A 28 11.15 -17.51 -10.41
N GLN A 29 10.96 -18.82 -10.45
CA GLN A 29 10.66 -19.61 -9.25
C GLN A 29 11.78 -19.52 -8.21
N SER A 30 13.04 -19.42 -8.63
CA SER A 30 14.18 -19.21 -7.73
C SER A 30 14.12 -17.84 -7.04
N THR A 31 13.70 -16.78 -7.74
CA THR A 31 13.49 -15.45 -7.16
C THR A 31 12.40 -15.50 -6.10
N LEU A 32 11.27 -16.15 -6.42
CA LEU A 32 10.16 -16.29 -5.49
C LEU A 32 10.54 -17.14 -4.26
N SER A 33 11.25 -18.25 -4.46
CA SER A 33 11.71 -19.10 -3.37
C SER A 33 12.70 -18.37 -2.46
N ASN A 34 13.63 -17.59 -3.02
CA ASN A 34 14.55 -16.78 -2.23
C ASN A 34 13.82 -15.70 -1.42
N LEU A 35 12.80 -15.06 -2.00
CA LEU A 35 11.96 -14.08 -1.32
C LEU A 35 11.25 -14.70 -0.10
N ILE A 36 10.63 -15.87 -0.28
CA ILE A 36 9.89 -16.56 0.79
C ILE A 36 10.83 -17.05 1.89
N ASN A 37 11.93 -17.70 1.52
CA ASN A 37 12.79 -18.42 2.47
C ASN A 37 13.78 -17.53 3.23
N ARG A 38 14.25 -16.44 2.62
CA ARG A 38 15.27 -15.59 3.24
C ARG A 38 14.67 -14.45 4.05
N GLY A 39 13.37 -14.20 3.94
CA GLY A 39 12.71 -13.04 4.58
C GLY A 39 13.27 -11.68 4.13
N ASN A 40 14.10 -11.66 3.08
CA ASN A 40 14.70 -10.44 2.57
C ASN A 40 13.63 -9.63 1.86
N SER A 41 13.55 -8.34 2.19
CA SER A 41 12.67 -7.42 1.48
C SER A 41 13.06 -7.42 -0.02
N PRO A 42 12.11 -7.66 -0.94
CA PRO A 42 12.37 -7.61 -2.36
C PRO A 42 12.83 -6.20 -2.76
N SER A 43 13.57 -6.09 -3.86
CA SER A 43 13.80 -4.78 -4.47
C SER A 43 12.45 -4.16 -4.87
N ILE A 44 12.38 -2.83 -4.97
CA ILE A 44 11.16 -2.13 -5.43
C ILE A 44 10.71 -2.64 -6.80
N ASP A 45 11.63 -2.92 -7.72
CA ASP A 45 11.32 -3.50 -9.04
C ASP A 45 10.65 -4.88 -8.91
N THR A 46 11.22 -5.76 -8.07
CA THR A 46 10.68 -7.10 -7.85
C THR A 46 9.31 -7.05 -7.18
N LEU A 47 9.14 -6.16 -6.20
CA LEU A 47 7.85 -5.95 -5.55
C LEU A 47 6.82 -5.40 -6.54
N GLY A 48 7.19 -4.42 -7.38
CA GLY A 48 6.32 -3.86 -8.41
C GLY A 48 5.84 -4.91 -9.41
N LYS A 49 6.72 -5.82 -9.83
CA LYS A 49 6.36 -6.99 -10.65
C LYS A 49 5.35 -7.90 -9.96
N ILE A 50 5.55 -8.16 -8.66
CA ILE A 50 4.63 -8.99 -7.86
C ILE A 50 3.28 -8.29 -7.71
N CYS A 51 3.25 -6.99 -7.39
CA CYS A 51 2.03 -6.19 -7.33
C CYS A 51 1.26 -6.23 -8.66
N ASN A 52 1.96 -6.07 -9.79
CA ASN A 52 1.36 -6.21 -11.12
C ASN A 52 0.77 -7.60 -11.33
N GLY A 53 1.46 -8.67 -10.91
CA GLY A 53 0.95 -10.04 -10.97
C GLY A 53 -0.27 -10.29 -10.08
N LEU A 54 -0.37 -9.59 -8.95
CA LEU A 54 -1.53 -9.55 -8.07
C LEU A 54 -2.66 -8.65 -8.61
N GLY A 55 -2.37 -7.77 -9.56
CA GLY A 55 -3.33 -6.81 -10.12
C GLY A 55 -3.63 -5.66 -9.18
N ILE A 56 -2.64 -5.20 -8.42
CA ILE A 56 -2.70 -4.00 -7.58
C ILE A 56 -1.47 -3.12 -7.85
N SER A 57 -1.58 -1.83 -7.54
CA SER A 57 -0.45 -0.90 -7.52
C SER A 57 0.43 -1.10 -6.28
N LEU A 58 1.67 -0.58 -6.35
CA LEU A 58 2.55 -0.50 -5.18
C LEU A 58 1.94 0.34 -4.05
N SER A 59 1.22 1.42 -4.38
CA SER A 59 0.53 2.26 -3.41
C SER A 59 -0.56 1.50 -2.66
N GLU A 60 -1.38 0.71 -3.38
CA GLU A 60 -2.40 -0.14 -2.74
C GLU A 60 -1.75 -1.20 -1.86
N PHE A 61 -0.65 -1.81 -2.31
CA PHE A 61 0.09 -2.78 -1.50
C PHE A 61 0.55 -2.19 -0.17
N PHE A 62 1.17 -1.00 -0.18
CA PHE A 62 1.61 -0.33 1.05
C PHE A 62 0.43 0.12 1.92
N ALA A 63 -0.65 0.62 1.32
CA ALA A 63 -1.86 0.96 2.06
C ALA A 63 -2.41 -0.27 2.83
N ILE A 64 -2.50 -1.42 2.17
CA ILE A 64 -2.92 -2.68 2.79
C ILE A 64 -1.95 -3.11 3.88
N MET A 65 -0.63 -2.98 3.67
CA MET A 65 0.38 -3.29 4.69
C MET A 65 0.25 -2.45 5.95
N GLU A 66 -0.06 -1.16 5.80
CA GLU A 66 -0.24 -0.23 6.92
C GLU A 66 -1.65 -0.31 7.55
N GLY A 67 -2.51 -1.21 7.06
CA GLY A 67 -3.89 -1.34 7.52
C GLY A 67 -4.78 -0.15 7.13
N LEU A 68 -4.37 0.62 6.12
CA LEU A 68 -5.16 1.68 5.53
C LEU A 68 -6.22 1.04 4.63
N SER A 69 -7.50 1.29 4.94
CA SER A 69 -8.59 0.94 4.03
C SER A 69 -8.42 1.72 2.72
N ILE A 70 -8.49 1.05 1.57
CA ILE A 70 -8.54 1.69 0.25
C ILE A 70 -9.71 2.70 0.20
N SER A 71 -10.81 2.44 0.91
CA SER A 71 -11.92 3.40 1.04
C SER A 71 -11.51 4.72 1.69
N ARG A 72 -10.57 4.71 2.65
CA ARG A 72 -10.07 5.93 3.30
C ARG A 72 -9.15 6.73 2.38
N LEU A 73 -8.43 6.07 1.48
CA LEU A 73 -7.64 6.76 0.45
C LEU A 73 -8.58 7.47 -0.54
N ASP A 74 -9.68 6.83 -0.95
CA ASP A 74 -10.69 7.44 -1.80
C ASP A 74 -11.42 8.61 -1.12
N GLU A 75 -11.81 8.47 0.15
CA GLU A 75 -12.39 9.57 0.94
C GLU A 75 -11.44 10.76 1.09
N CYS A 76 -10.13 10.51 1.21
CA CYS A 76 -9.13 11.56 1.39
C CYS A 76 -8.71 12.24 0.08
N ASN A 77 -8.95 11.62 -1.08
CA ASN A 77 -8.49 12.13 -2.37
C ASN A 77 -9.01 13.54 -2.67
N ASP A 78 -10.25 13.85 -2.33
CA ASP A 78 -10.81 15.19 -2.53
C ASP A 78 -10.18 16.23 -1.59
N LEU A 79 -9.97 15.88 -0.31
CA LEU A 79 -9.29 16.76 0.64
C LEU A 79 -7.84 17.02 0.21
N ILE A 80 -7.12 16.00 -0.26
CA ILE A 80 -5.75 16.13 -0.76
C ILE A 80 -5.71 17.06 -1.98
N ARG A 81 -6.63 16.89 -2.93
CA ARG A 81 -6.73 17.79 -4.10
C ARG A 81 -6.98 19.23 -3.67
N MET A 82 -7.94 19.45 -2.77
CA MET A 82 -8.23 20.80 -2.24
C MET A 82 -7.01 21.37 -1.52
N TYR A 83 -6.33 20.57 -0.68
CA TYR A 83 -5.11 20.98 0.01
C TYR A 83 -4.00 21.39 -0.95
N MET A 84 -3.80 20.65 -2.04
CA MET A 84 -2.78 20.98 -3.05
C MET A 84 -3.00 22.34 -3.71
N LEU A 85 -4.25 22.80 -3.82
CA LEU A 85 -4.62 24.10 -4.38
C LEU A 85 -4.45 25.27 -3.39
N LEU A 86 -4.25 25.00 -2.10
CA LEU A 86 -4.11 26.03 -1.09
C LEU A 86 -2.72 26.69 -1.11
N GLY A 87 -2.70 27.99 -0.82
CA GLY A 87 -1.49 28.75 -0.53
C GLY A 87 -0.89 28.38 0.83
N ILE A 88 0.31 28.90 1.09
CA ILE A 88 1.11 28.54 2.28
C ILE A 88 0.36 28.91 3.57
N LYS A 89 -0.23 30.10 3.64
CA LYS A 89 -0.95 30.57 4.83
C LYS A 89 -2.24 29.78 5.07
N GLU A 90 -2.97 29.47 4.01
CA GLU A 90 -4.22 28.69 4.09
C GLU A 90 -3.96 27.25 4.57
N LYS A 91 -2.84 26.65 4.14
CA LYS A 91 -2.39 25.34 4.65
C LYS A 91 -2.06 25.38 6.14
N GLU A 92 -1.41 26.44 6.62
CA GLU A 92 -1.11 26.63 8.05
C GLU A 92 -2.39 26.74 8.87
N TYR A 93 -3.38 27.52 8.42
CA TYR A 93 -4.68 27.60 9.09
C TYR A 93 -5.38 26.25 9.13
N LEU A 94 -5.44 25.55 8.00
CA LEU A 94 -6.08 24.23 7.93
C LEU A 94 -5.40 23.22 8.87
N HIS A 95 -4.06 23.22 8.95
CA HIS A 95 -3.34 22.37 9.91
C HIS A 95 -3.71 22.69 11.36
N GLN A 96 -3.83 23.97 11.73
CA GLN A 96 -4.24 24.36 13.08
C GLN A 96 -5.67 23.89 13.37
N THR A 97 -6.59 24.08 12.43
CA THR A 97 -7.98 23.63 12.55
C THR A 97 -8.07 22.12 12.72
N ILE A 98 -7.37 21.33 11.89
CA ILE A 98 -7.36 19.86 12.00
C ILE A 98 -6.82 19.43 13.37
N ARG A 99 -5.74 20.06 13.86
CA ARG A 99 -5.20 19.76 15.20
C ARG A 99 -6.22 20.03 16.31
N LEU A 100 -6.93 21.15 16.24
CA LEU A 100 -7.98 21.48 17.21
C LEU A 100 -9.10 20.44 17.18
N LEU A 101 -9.58 20.04 15.99
CA LEU A 101 -10.63 19.02 15.85
C LEU A 101 -10.21 17.67 16.44
N ILE A 102 -8.96 17.24 16.22
CA ILE A 102 -8.45 15.97 16.77
C ILE A 102 -8.47 16.00 18.31
N ILE A 103 -8.00 17.10 18.93
CA ILE A 103 -7.98 17.25 20.39
C ILE A 103 -9.38 17.15 20.98
N HIS A 104 -10.36 17.82 20.36
CA HIS A 104 -11.75 17.83 20.85
C HIS A 104 -12.47 16.49 20.60
N SER A 105 -12.06 15.70 19.61
CA SER A 105 -12.67 14.39 19.32
C SER A 105 -12.27 13.27 20.28
N GLN A 106 -11.26 13.49 21.12
CA GLN A 106 -10.72 12.51 22.08
C GLN A 106 -11.07 12.85 23.54
N SER A 107 -11.90 13.88 23.76
CA SER A 107 -12.42 14.31 25.08
C SER A 107 -13.89 13.96 25.19
#